data_AF-A0A9E6PR31-F1
#
_entry.id   AF-A0A9E6PR31-F1
#
_cell.length_a   1.000
_cell.length_b   1.000
_cell.length_c   1.000
_cell.angle_alpha   90.00
_cell.angle_beta   90.00
_cell.angle_gamma   90.00
#
_symmetry.space_group_name_H-M   'P 1'
#
loop_
_entity.id
_entity.type
_entity.pdbx_description
1 polymer ?
#
loop_
_entity_poly.entity_id
_entity_poly.type
_entity_poly.pdbx_seq_one_letter_code
_entity_poly.pdbx_strand_id
1 'polypeptide(L)'
;MDQRYRQALERAGVTRLGELSMPLVSTLGMSVHFLASRPNWQCYQDERGEFDAGFLGGQLFESIIEEMSRHALAFHERVLAMGVRVLVVLPPQRVPEFSDPRVFIPAQTVLIRRLRELGVEWVDVREAANGEDGWQHPRFCEIDDPLHGNLAFGDLVVDALLDQLPKQRSA
;
A
#
# COMPACT_ATOMS: atom_id res chain seq x y z
N MET A 1 -7.55 -19.51 -7.36
CA MET A 1 -6.98 -18.71 -6.26
C MET A 1 -6.40 -19.60 -5.17
N ASP A 2 -7.16 -20.55 -4.63
CA ASP A 2 -6.74 -21.50 -3.59
C ASP A 2 -5.45 -22.29 -3.90
N GLN A 3 -5.25 -22.70 -5.17
CA GLN A 3 -4.04 -23.43 -5.59
C GLN A 3 -2.74 -22.63 -5.42
N ARG A 4 -2.73 -21.32 -5.76
CA ARG A 4 -1.51 -20.49 -5.64
C ARG A 4 -1.14 -20.25 -4.18
N TYR A 5 -2.15 -20.07 -3.33
CA TYR A 5 -1.97 -19.96 -1.90
C TYR A 5 -1.35 -21.23 -1.31
N ARG A 6 -1.90 -22.41 -1.63
CA ARG A 6 -1.34 -23.68 -1.18
C ARG A 6 0.09 -23.92 -1.67
N GLN A 7 0.40 -23.58 -2.92
CA GLN A 7 1.76 -23.67 -3.47
C GLN A 7 2.74 -22.75 -2.73
N ALA A 8 2.30 -21.55 -2.32
CA ALA A 8 3.15 -20.64 -1.55
C ALA A 8 3.46 -21.21 -0.16
N LEU A 9 2.46 -21.79 0.52
CA LEU A 9 2.67 -22.45 1.81
C LEU A 9 3.59 -23.67 1.69
N GLU A 10 3.40 -24.49 0.66
CA GLU A 10 4.26 -25.65 0.39
C GLU A 10 5.72 -25.23 0.17
N ARG A 11 5.96 -24.16 -0.61
CA ARG A 11 7.31 -23.61 -0.80
C ARG A 11 7.92 -23.08 0.49
N ALA A 12 7.10 -22.56 1.40
CA ALA A 12 7.52 -22.14 2.72
C ALA A 12 7.63 -23.30 3.73
N GLY A 13 7.29 -24.53 3.34
CA GLY A 13 7.35 -25.71 4.20
C GLY A 13 6.30 -25.75 5.30
N VAL A 14 5.19 -25.03 5.15
CA VAL A 14 4.11 -24.92 6.13
C VAL A 14 2.77 -25.34 5.57
N THR A 15 1.79 -25.62 6.44
CA THR A 15 0.44 -26.05 6.02
C THR A 15 -0.61 -24.95 6.19
N ARG A 16 -0.32 -23.96 7.04
CA ARG A 16 -1.21 -22.83 7.34
C ARG A 16 -0.43 -21.53 7.42
N LEU A 17 -1.08 -20.41 7.09
CA LEU A 17 -0.45 -19.09 7.13
C LEU A 17 0.15 -18.76 8.51
N GLY A 18 -0.55 -19.12 9.60
CA GLY A 18 -0.09 -18.89 10.98
C GLY A 18 1.16 -19.66 11.40
N GLU A 19 1.66 -20.56 10.55
CA GLU A 19 2.90 -21.31 10.81
C GLU A 19 4.14 -20.64 10.19
N LEU A 20 3.96 -19.53 9.46
CA LEU A 20 5.07 -18.80 8.87
C LEU A 20 6.00 -18.23 9.95
N SER A 21 7.29 -18.56 9.86
CA SER A 21 8.36 -17.98 10.66
C SER A 21 8.97 -16.72 10.04
N MET A 22 8.62 -16.42 8.78
CA MET A 22 9.05 -15.26 8.03
C MET A 22 7.91 -14.25 7.87
N PRO A 23 8.21 -12.94 7.70
CA PRO A 23 7.18 -11.94 7.50
C PRO A 23 6.40 -12.16 6.21
N LEU A 24 5.09 -11.85 6.25
CA LEU A 24 4.27 -11.73 5.07
C LEU A 24 4.46 -10.35 4.44
N VAL A 25 5.01 -10.31 3.22
CA VAL A 25 5.05 -9.08 2.41
C VAL A 25 3.73 -8.94 1.67
N SER A 26 3.08 -7.79 1.80
CA SER A 26 1.75 -7.55 1.24
C SER A 26 1.65 -6.21 0.52
N THR A 27 0.93 -6.20 -0.58
CA THR A 27 0.47 -4.98 -1.28
C THR A 27 -1.04 -4.77 -1.09
N LEU A 28 -1.71 -5.65 -0.33
CA LEU A 28 -3.15 -5.62 -0.16
C LEU A 28 -3.58 -4.38 0.64
N GLY A 29 -4.58 -3.67 0.13
CA GLY A 29 -5.08 -2.42 0.71
C GLY A 29 -4.36 -1.17 0.22
N MET A 30 -3.30 -1.30 -0.58
CA MET A 30 -2.52 -0.17 -1.08
C MET A 30 -2.86 0.24 -2.53
N SER A 31 -4.01 -0.20 -3.05
CA SER A 31 -4.53 0.25 -4.36
C SER A 31 -5.15 1.64 -4.28
N VAL A 32 -4.38 2.63 -3.82
CA VAL A 32 -4.84 3.98 -3.51
C VAL A 32 -5.45 4.70 -4.72
N HIS A 33 -5.01 4.37 -5.94
CA HIS A 33 -5.61 4.90 -7.17
C HIS A 33 -7.12 4.59 -7.29
N PHE A 34 -7.58 3.42 -6.83
CA PHE A 34 -9.00 3.10 -6.82
C PHE A 34 -9.76 3.90 -5.76
N LEU A 35 -9.15 4.11 -4.58
CA LEU A 35 -9.74 4.96 -3.55
C LEU A 35 -9.87 6.40 -4.06
N ALA A 36 -8.83 6.89 -4.71
CA ALA A 36 -8.75 8.23 -5.30
C ALA A 36 -9.46 8.37 -6.66
N SER A 37 -10.17 7.36 -7.14
CA SER A 37 -10.88 7.42 -8.42
C SER A 37 -11.86 8.59 -8.44
N ARG A 38 -11.79 9.45 -9.47
CA ARG A 38 -12.57 10.70 -9.56
C ARG A 38 -14.08 10.51 -9.31
N PRO A 39 -14.76 9.48 -9.88
CA PRO A 39 -16.18 9.23 -9.61
C PRO A 39 -16.54 9.07 -8.13
N ASN A 40 -15.62 8.61 -7.27
CA ASN A 40 -15.89 8.45 -5.84
C ASN A 40 -16.06 9.81 -5.13
N TRP A 41 -15.52 10.89 -5.70
CA TRP A 41 -15.34 12.17 -5.01
C TRP A 41 -16.14 13.32 -5.60
N GLN A 42 -16.72 13.15 -6.79
CA GLN A 42 -17.50 14.18 -7.48
C GLN A 42 -18.65 14.74 -6.63
N CYS A 43 -19.29 13.91 -5.80
CA CYS A 43 -20.38 14.35 -4.93
C CYS A 43 -19.94 15.21 -3.74
N TYR A 44 -18.62 15.29 -3.46
CA TYR A 44 -18.04 16.13 -2.41
C TYR A 44 -17.34 17.37 -2.98
N GLN A 45 -17.51 17.65 -4.27
CA GLN A 45 -16.91 18.77 -4.96
C GLN A 45 -17.98 19.81 -5.33
N ASP A 46 -17.58 21.08 -5.37
CA ASP A 46 -18.41 22.17 -5.88
C ASP A 46 -18.46 22.19 -7.43
N GLU A 47 -19.15 23.19 -7.99
CA GLU A 47 -19.26 23.38 -9.44
C GLU A 47 -17.90 23.63 -10.15
N ARG A 48 -16.85 23.97 -9.39
CA ARG A 48 -15.49 24.19 -9.88
C ARG A 48 -14.61 22.95 -9.72
N GLY A 49 -15.14 21.87 -9.13
CA GLY A 49 -14.38 20.66 -8.83
C GLY A 49 -13.50 20.79 -7.59
N GLU A 50 -13.77 21.77 -6.72
CA GLU A 50 -13.04 22.00 -5.48
C GLU A 50 -13.70 21.32 -4.28
N PHE A 51 -12.89 20.88 -3.34
CA PHE A 51 -13.35 20.38 -2.05
C PHE A 51 -13.50 21.54 -1.07
N ASP A 52 -14.46 21.44 -0.14
CA ASP A 52 -14.53 22.35 1.00
C ASP A 52 -13.22 22.35 1.79
N ALA A 53 -12.84 23.53 2.30
CA ALA A 53 -11.62 23.69 3.08
C ALA A 53 -11.60 22.74 4.28
N GLY A 54 -10.55 21.92 4.38
CA GLY A 54 -10.39 20.93 5.45
C GLY A 54 -11.10 19.60 5.23
N PHE A 55 -11.91 19.44 4.18
CA PHE A 55 -12.60 18.18 3.89
C PHE A 55 -11.64 16.99 3.81
N LEU A 56 -10.58 17.10 3.01
CA LEU A 56 -9.58 16.03 2.79
C LEU A 56 -8.72 15.71 4.02
N GLY A 57 -8.71 16.59 5.03
CA GLY A 57 -8.08 16.36 6.33
C GLY A 57 -9.09 16.07 7.44
N GLY A 58 -10.37 15.97 7.11
CA GLY A 58 -11.48 15.87 8.06
C GLY A 58 -11.89 14.44 8.36
N GLN A 59 -12.66 14.29 9.44
CA GLN A 59 -13.14 12.98 9.92
C GLN A 59 -14.02 12.26 8.90
N LEU A 60 -14.86 12.98 8.15
CA LEU A 60 -15.72 12.36 7.13
C LEU A 60 -14.89 11.68 6.03
N PHE A 61 -13.87 12.37 5.52
CA PHE A 61 -12.96 11.80 4.53
C PHE A 61 -12.25 10.56 5.08
N GLU A 62 -11.72 10.67 6.29
CA GLU A 62 -11.08 9.55 6.99
C GLU A 62 -12.01 8.33 7.12
N SER A 63 -13.25 8.51 7.58
CA SER A 63 -14.22 7.44 7.71
C SER A 63 -14.58 6.78 6.37
N ILE A 64 -14.65 7.56 5.28
CA ILE A 64 -14.88 7.02 3.93
C ILE A 64 -13.70 6.13 3.51
N ILE A 65 -12.46 6.61 3.67
CA ILE A 65 -11.26 5.83 3.31
C ILE A 65 -11.17 4.54 4.14
N GLU A 66 -11.44 4.61 5.44
CA GLU A 66 -11.48 3.44 6.32
C GLU A 66 -12.55 2.44 5.88
N GLU A 67 -13.77 2.89 5.62
CA GLU A 67 -14.88 2.01 5.20
C GLU A 67 -14.60 1.34 3.85
N MET A 68 -14.07 2.09 2.88
CA MET A 68 -13.66 1.55 1.58
C MET A 68 -12.53 0.52 1.71
N SER A 69 -11.70 0.64 2.74
CA SER A 69 -10.51 -0.20 2.96
C SER A 69 -10.68 -1.27 4.02
N ARG A 70 -11.88 -1.36 4.64
CA ARG A 70 -12.14 -2.19 5.83
C ARG A 70 -11.74 -3.65 5.66
N HIS A 71 -11.96 -4.23 4.48
CA HIS A 71 -11.64 -5.65 4.24
C HIS A 71 -10.15 -5.90 4.12
N ALA A 72 -9.38 -4.94 3.59
CA ALA A 72 -7.93 -5.03 3.55
C ALA A 72 -7.34 -4.85 4.96
N LEU A 73 -7.86 -3.91 5.75
CA LEU A 73 -7.47 -3.73 7.15
C LEU A 73 -7.78 -4.98 7.99
N ALA A 74 -8.98 -5.53 7.85
CA ALA A 74 -9.39 -6.76 8.54
C ALA A 74 -8.56 -7.98 8.13
N PHE A 75 -8.03 -8.02 6.90
CA PHE A 75 -7.07 -9.05 6.52
C PHE A 75 -5.79 -8.94 7.35
N HIS A 76 -5.19 -7.76 7.42
CA HIS A 76 -3.95 -7.56 8.18
C HIS A 76 -4.13 -7.84 9.67
N GLU A 77 -5.24 -7.37 10.26
CA GLU A 77 -5.60 -7.67 11.65
C GLU A 77 -5.66 -9.19 11.90
N ARG A 78 -6.30 -9.96 11.01
CA ARG A 78 -6.39 -11.42 11.13
C ARG A 78 -5.05 -12.11 11.02
N VAL A 79 -4.17 -11.66 10.11
CA VAL A 79 -2.82 -12.23 9.95
C VAL A 79 -1.97 -11.95 11.19
N LEU A 80 -2.02 -10.73 11.71
CA LEU A 80 -1.35 -10.35 12.95
C LEU A 80 -1.86 -11.16 14.15
N ALA A 81 -3.16 -11.40 14.25
CA ALA A 81 -3.74 -12.25 15.30
C ALA A 81 -3.29 -13.72 15.23
N MET A 82 -2.76 -14.19 14.10
CA MET A 82 -2.11 -15.51 13.97
C MET A 82 -0.66 -15.50 14.44
N GLY A 83 -0.10 -14.36 14.85
CA GLY A 83 1.30 -14.20 15.23
C GLY A 83 2.26 -14.01 14.04
N VAL A 84 1.72 -13.76 12.84
CA VAL A 84 2.53 -13.55 11.63
C VAL A 84 2.85 -12.06 11.48
N ARG A 85 4.13 -11.74 11.38
CA ARG A 85 4.62 -10.37 11.10
C ARG A 85 4.20 -9.97 9.67
N VAL A 86 3.74 -8.74 9.48
CA VAL A 86 3.29 -8.23 8.18
C VAL A 86 4.09 -6.98 7.79
N LEU A 87 4.59 -6.97 6.56
CA LEU A 87 5.27 -5.83 5.93
C LEU A 87 4.43 -5.38 4.72
N VAL A 88 3.88 -4.16 4.77
CA VAL A 88 3.12 -3.59 3.66
C VAL A 88 4.01 -2.70 2.80
N VAL A 89 4.06 -2.97 1.50
CA VAL A 89 4.81 -2.13 0.55
C VAL A 89 3.96 -0.95 0.14
N LEU A 90 4.47 0.28 0.30
CA LEU A 90 3.79 1.46 -0.21
C LEU A 90 3.74 1.43 -1.74
N PRO A 91 2.63 1.87 -2.35
CA PRO A 91 2.50 1.81 -3.79
C PRO A 91 3.40 2.85 -4.46
N PRO A 92 3.72 2.65 -5.74
CA PRO A 92 4.26 3.68 -6.61
C PRO A 92 3.54 5.03 -6.41
N GLN A 93 4.28 6.14 -6.38
CA GLN A 93 3.70 7.49 -6.33
C GLN A 93 3.31 7.92 -7.74
N ARG A 94 2.40 7.14 -8.32
CA ARG A 94 1.89 7.28 -9.67
C ARG A 94 0.37 7.36 -9.61
N VAL A 95 -0.15 8.49 -10.05
CA VAL A 95 -1.59 8.76 -10.05
C VAL A 95 -2.08 8.70 -11.50
N PRO A 96 -2.88 7.70 -11.87
CA PRO A 96 -3.44 7.62 -13.21
C PRO A 96 -4.47 8.72 -13.44
N GLU A 97 -4.77 9.05 -14.71
CA GLU A 97 -5.68 10.14 -15.09
C GLU A 97 -7.07 10.04 -14.44
N PHE A 98 -7.57 8.81 -14.27
CA PHE A 98 -8.87 8.55 -13.66
C PHE A 98 -8.90 8.77 -12.14
N SER A 99 -7.76 9.01 -11.50
CA SER A 99 -7.64 9.31 -10.08
C SER A 99 -7.37 10.80 -9.83
N ASP A 100 -7.81 11.31 -8.68
CA ASP A 100 -7.54 12.68 -8.24
C ASP A 100 -6.27 12.70 -7.37
N PRO A 101 -5.17 13.35 -7.80
CA PRO A 101 -3.94 13.42 -7.01
C PRO A 101 -4.14 14.16 -5.68
N ARG A 102 -5.13 15.07 -5.59
CA ARG A 102 -5.48 15.76 -4.34
C ARG A 102 -6.04 14.78 -3.30
N VAL A 103 -6.65 13.68 -3.74
CA VAL A 103 -7.19 12.64 -2.86
C VAL A 103 -6.17 11.54 -2.58
N PHE A 104 -5.34 11.19 -3.57
CA PHE A 104 -4.39 10.09 -3.47
C PHE A 104 -3.49 10.19 -2.23
N ILE A 105 -2.87 11.34 -2.01
CA ILE A 105 -1.93 11.54 -0.90
C ILE A 105 -2.65 11.52 0.47
N PRO A 106 -3.78 12.25 0.68
CA PRO A 106 -4.56 12.13 1.90
C PRO A 106 -5.07 10.70 2.17
N ALA A 107 -5.58 10.00 1.16
CA ALA A 107 -6.04 8.62 1.31
C ALA A 107 -4.88 7.69 1.72
N GLN A 108 -3.72 7.80 1.08
CA GLN A 108 -2.53 7.05 1.46
C GLN A 108 -2.10 7.37 2.90
N THR A 109 -2.20 8.63 3.32
CA THR A 109 -1.83 9.08 4.68
C THR A 109 -2.73 8.43 5.73
N VAL A 110 -4.05 8.40 5.49
CA VAL A 110 -5.02 7.71 6.35
C VAL A 110 -4.64 6.22 6.46
N LEU A 111 -4.40 5.54 5.34
CA LEU A 111 -4.05 4.12 5.35
C LEU A 111 -2.75 3.81 6.06
N ILE A 112 -1.69 4.61 5.85
CA ILE A 112 -0.41 4.46 6.55
C ILE A 112 -0.64 4.54 8.06
N ARG A 113 -1.39 5.54 8.52
CA ARG A 113 -1.71 5.68 9.95
C ARG A 113 -2.46 4.46 10.47
N ARG A 114 -3.49 3.98 9.76
CA ARG A 114 -4.30 2.82 10.19
C ARG A 114 -3.49 1.53 10.23
N LEU A 115 -2.65 1.29 9.24
CA LEU A 115 -1.74 0.15 9.24
C LEU A 115 -0.76 0.22 10.41
N ARG A 116 -0.22 1.42 10.71
CA ARG A 116 0.65 1.63 11.88
C ARG A 116 -0.05 1.30 13.19
N GLU A 117 -1.29 1.77 13.35
CA GLU A 117 -2.10 1.54 14.55
C GLU A 117 -2.42 0.06 14.77
N LEU A 118 -2.54 -0.72 13.68
CA LEU A 118 -2.65 -2.18 13.75
C LEU A 118 -1.34 -2.87 14.12
N GLY A 119 -0.20 -2.19 14.07
CA GLY A 119 1.13 -2.79 14.25
C GLY A 119 1.70 -3.42 12.97
N VAL A 120 1.16 -3.06 11.80
CA VAL A 120 1.73 -3.42 10.51
C VAL A 120 2.95 -2.54 10.23
N GLU A 121 4.04 -3.17 9.83
CA GLU A 121 5.24 -2.48 9.37
C GLU A 121 5.12 -2.14 7.89
N TRP A 122 5.85 -1.14 7.41
CA TRP A 122 5.81 -0.77 6.00
C TRP A 122 7.19 -0.66 5.37
N VAL A 123 7.20 -0.86 4.06
CA VAL A 123 8.35 -0.65 3.19
C VAL A 123 8.08 0.63 2.42
N ASP A 124 8.79 1.70 2.79
CA ASP A 124 8.68 3.01 2.18
C ASP A 124 9.97 3.32 1.43
N VAL A 125 9.87 3.37 0.11
CA VAL A 125 10.99 3.68 -0.80
C VAL A 125 10.83 5.06 -1.44
N ARG A 126 9.87 5.88 -0.99
CA ARG A 126 9.57 7.17 -1.61
C ARG A 126 10.76 8.11 -1.64
N GLU A 127 11.58 8.12 -0.59
CA GLU A 127 12.79 8.95 -0.55
C GLU A 127 13.78 8.62 -1.68
N ALA A 128 13.92 7.34 -2.03
CA ALA A 128 14.80 6.90 -3.11
C ALA A 128 14.13 6.94 -4.50
N ALA A 129 12.80 6.77 -4.54
CA ALA A 129 12.02 6.59 -5.76
C ALA A 129 11.42 7.90 -6.31
N ASN A 130 11.16 8.88 -5.47
CA ASN A 130 10.49 10.11 -5.90
C ASN A 130 11.48 11.15 -6.44
N GLY A 131 10.98 12.00 -7.34
CA GLY A 131 11.63 13.24 -7.75
C GLY A 131 11.38 14.38 -6.76
N GLU A 132 11.91 15.55 -7.09
CA GLU A 132 11.78 16.78 -6.27
C GLU A 132 10.32 17.26 -6.15
N ASP A 133 9.46 16.88 -7.09
CA ASP A 133 8.02 17.17 -7.09
C ASP A 133 7.19 16.25 -6.17
N GLY A 134 7.86 15.27 -5.53
CA GLY A 134 7.21 14.30 -4.65
C GLY A 134 6.52 13.14 -5.39
N TRP A 135 6.58 13.10 -6.73
CA TRP A 135 6.06 12.00 -7.54
C TRP A 135 7.16 11.01 -7.91
N GLN A 136 6.78 9.81 -8.32
CA GLN A 136 7.77 8.80 -8.68
C GLN A 136 8.59 9.25 -9.89
N HIS A 137 9.92 9.22 -9.74
CA HIS A 137 10.83 9.61 -10.80
C HIS A 137 10.68 8.68 -12.01
N PRO A 138 10.66 9.19 -13.26
CA PRO A 138 10.42 8.39 -14.48
C PRO A 138 11.30 7.13 -14.61
N ARG A 139 12.55 7.19 -14.11
CA ARG A 139 13.48 6.05 -14.08
C ARG A 139 12.95 4.81 -13.35
N PHE A 140 11.93 4.97 -12.50
CA PHE A 140 11.29 3.91 -11.71
C PHE A 140 9.89 3.57 -12.21
N CYS A 141 9.40 4.23 -13.25
CA CYS A 141 8.06 4.00 -13.80
C CYS A 141 8.12 2.95 -14.90
N GLU A 142 7.10 2.09 -14.94
CA GLU A 142 6.81 1.33 -16.15
C GLU A 142 6.31 2.28 -17.25
N ILE A 143 6.77 2.07 -18.48
CA ILE A 143 6.61 3.04 -19.59
C ILE A 143 5.16 3.05 -20.09
N ASP A 144 4.58 1.87 -20.33
CA ASP A 144 3.27 1.71 -20.97
C ASP A 144 2.13 1.45 -19.97
N ASP A 145 2.44 1.51 -18.69
CA ASP A 145 1.51 1.26 -17.59
C ASP A 145 1.50 2.49 -16.70
N PRO A 146 0.36 3.13 -16.39
CA PRO A 146 0.32 4.34 -15.56
C PRO A 146 0.36 4.06 -14.04
N LEU A 147 0.33 2.79 -13.62
CA LEU A 147 0.17 2.37 -12.22
C LEU A 147 1.46 1.80 -11.63
N HIS A 148 2.19 0.99 -12.40
CA HIS A 148 3.23 0.11 -11.84
C HIS A 148 4.63 0.72 -11.83
N GLY A 149 5.44 0.40 -10.83
CA GLY A 149 6.88 0.62 -10.92
C GLY A 149 7.52 -0.36 -11.90
N ASN A 150 8.65 0.02 -12.49
CA ASN A 150 9.44 -0.90 -13.30
C ASN A 150 10.34 -1.80 -12.43
N LEU A 151 11.22 -2.59 -13.06
CA LEU A 151 12.16 -3.45 -12.35
C LEU A 151 13.06 -2.70 -11.37
N ALA A 152 13.56 -1.51 -11.73
CA ALA A 152 14.40 -0.71 -10.83
C ALA A 152 13.66 -0.24 -9.57
N PHE A 153 12.35 0.00 -9.67
CA PHE A 153 11.52 0.23 -8.48
C PHE A 153 11.38 -1.03 -7.64
N GLY A 154 11.20 -2.18 -8.30
CA GLY A 154 11.17 -3.49 -7.64
C GLY A 154 12.45 -3.76 -6.85
N ASP A 155 13.62 -3.44 -7.42
CA ASP A 155 14.91 -3.59 -6.76
C ASP A 155 15.00 -2.73 -5.49
N LEU A 156 14.56 -1.47 -5.54
CA LEU A 156 14.48 -0.63 -4.34
C LEU A 156 13.61 -1.24 -3.24
N VAL A 157 12.46 -1.81 -3.61
CA VAL A 157 11.55 -2.46 -2.66
C VAL A 157 12.20 -3.70 -2.06
N VAL A 158 12.89 -4.52 -2.87
CA VAL A 158 13.59 -5.72 -2.40
C VAL A 158 14.73 -5.34 -1.45
N ASP A 159 15.55 -4.35 -1.79
CA ASP A 159 16.64 -3.89 -0.94
C ASP A 159 16.10 -3.40 0.41
N ALA A 160 15.05 -2.57 0.39
CA ALA A 160 14.40 -2.08 1.60
C ALA A 160 13.74 -3.20 2.44
N LEU A 161 13.24 -4.26 1.79
CA LEU A 161 12.74 -5.46 2.48
C LEU A 161 13.88 -6.23 3.15
N LEU A 162 14.99 -6.45 2.45
CA LEU A 162 16.13 -7.20 2.96
C LEU A 162 16.74 -6.55 4.21
N ASP A 163 16.76 -5.22 4.29
CA ASP A 163 17.19 -4.49 5.48
C ASP A 163 16.31 -4.71 6.71
N GLN A 164 15.04 -5.07 6.50
CA GLN A 164 14.05 -5.32 7.56
C GLN A 164 13.92 -6.81 7.94
N LEU A 165 14.56 -7.70 7.18
CA LEU A 165 14.60 -9.12 7.48
C LEU A 165 15.73 -9.44 8.45
N PRO A 166 15.54 -10.42 9.35
CA PRO A 166 16.64 -10.89 10.19
C PRO A 166 17.79 -11.35 9.29
N LYS A 167 18.97 -10.75 9.45
CA LYS A 167 20.18 -11.24 8.81
C LYS A 167 20.38 -12.68 9.30
N GLN A 168 20.37 -13.66 8.39
CA GLN A 168 20.74 -15.02 8.76
C GLN A 168 22.12 -14.96 9.42
N ARG A 169 22.19 -15.31 10.70
CA ARG A 169 23.47 -15.57 11.34
C ARG A 169 24.02 -16.80 10.62
N SER A 170 25.09 -16.62 9.84
CA SER A 170 25.88 -17.75 9.35
C SER A 170 26.28 -18.58 10.57
N ALA A 171 25.83 -19.84 10.59
CA ALA A 171 26.27 -20.84 11.55
C ALA A 171 27.70 -21.28 11.22
#